data_AF-A0A3D2DK68-F1
#
_entry.id   AF-A0A3D2DK68-F1
#
_cell.length_a   1.000
_cell.length_b   1.000
_cell.length_c   1.000
_cell.angle_alpha   90.00
_cell.angle_beta   90.00
_cell.angle_gamma   90.00
#
_symmetry.space_group_name_H-M   'P 1'
#
loop_
_entity.id
_entity.type
_entity.pdbx_description
1 polymer ?
#
loop_
_entity_poly.entity_id
_entity_poly.type
_entity_poly.pdbx_seq_one_letter_code
_entity_poly.pdbx_strand_id
1 'polypeptide(L)'
;MKIAVSYEDGNIFQHFGHSKMFKIYEIDGQNIVDTKIIEAQGSGHSALATMLDDINVDALICGGIGNGAMEALVQMGIEVCSGVSGDADEAVAEYLNGSLESQGVNCDHHNNGEEHSCGHCGSDEEACGCGSCGDDDGHGCGGCSGCGGSYTPPFDGPNVGKTCRVHYKGTFNDGTQFDSSYDRGEPLEFVCGAGMMILGFDRAVAAMNVGDVIDVHLMPSEAYGEVEPEAFITVPVKELGSGVEDLKVDDKVYLQNALGQPFVARVAALTDDEITFDANHEMAGKELNFKIELVEVQ
;
A
#
# COMPACT_ATOMS: atom_id res chain seq x y z
N MET A 1 23.69 -26.44 9.90
CA MET A 1 22.94 -25.27 9.42
C MET A 1 22.40 -25.56 8.04
N LYS A 2 21.28 -24.97 7.65
CA LYS A 2 20.70 -25.10 6.32
C LYS A 2 20.68 -23.75 5.62
N ILE A 3 21.21 -23.71 4.41
CA ILE A 3 21.24 -22.51 3.59
C ILE A 3 20.38 -22.71 2.36
N ALA A 4 19.45 -21.81 2.11
CA ALA A 4 18.68 -21.77 0.89
C ALA A 4 19.30 -20.77 -0.09
N VAL A 5 19.34 -21.13 -1.37
CA VAL A 5 19.81 -20.25 -2.45
C VAL A 5 18.77 -20.20 -3.55
N SER A 6 18.42 -19.01 -4.04
CA SER A 6 17.57 -18.89 -5.24
C SER A 6 18.32 -19.47 -6.44
N TYR A 7 17.77 -20.48 -7.11
CA TYR A 7 18.50 -21.26 -8.11
C TYR A 7 17.78 -21.25 -9.47
N GLU A 8 18.49 -20.91 -10.53
CA GLU A 8 18.01 -21.05 -11.92
C GLU A 8 19.17 -21.48 -12.82
N ASP A 9 19.05 -22.64 -13.45
CA ASP A 9 20.01 -23.17 -14.44
C ASP A 9 21.50 -23.11 -14.02
N GLY A 10 21.79 -23.34 -12.73
CA GLY A 10 23.15 -23.34 -12.18
C GLY A 10 23.56 -22.04 -11.48
N ASN A 11 22.81 -20.96 -11.68
CA ASN A 11 23.14 -19.62 -11.16
C ASN A 11 22.12 -19.11 -10.13
N ILE A 12 22.51 -18.07 -9.41
CA ILE A 12 21.67 -17.39 -8.43
C ILE A 12 20.65 -16.51 -9.13
N PHE A 13 19.37 -16.81 -8.91
CA PHE A 13 18.30 -16.04 -9.52
C PHE A 13 18.16 -14.66 -8.88
N GLN A 14 18.11 -13.63 -9.72
CA GLN A 14 18.16 -12.23 -9.29
C GLN A 14 16.82 -11.66 -8.81
N HIS A 15 15.72 -12.40 -8.93
CA HIS A 15 14.40 -11.92 -8.47
C HIS A 15 13.74 -12.94 -7.55
N PHE A 16 13.93 -12.82 -6.24
CA PHE A 16 13.39 -13.76 -5.26
C PHE A 16 11.88 -14.04 -5.45
N GLY A 17 11.06 -13.00 -5.67
CA GLY A 17 9.61 -13.12 -5.84
C GLY A 17 9.15 -13.86 -7.11
N HIS A 18 10.03 -14.08 -8.08
CA HIS A 18 9.76 -14.84 -9.31
C HIS A 18 10.54 -16.15 -9.37
N SER A 19 11.37 -16.43 -8.35
CA SER A 19 12.18 -17.64 -8.30
C SER A 19 11.29 -18.86 -8.12
N LYS A 20 11.38 -19.80 -9.05
CA LYS A 20 10.59 -21.05 -9.01
C LYS A 20 11.34 -22.19 -8.35
N MET A 21 12.64 -22.05 -8.14
CA MET A 21 13.52 -23.12 -7.68
C MET A 21 14.48 -22.59 -6.61
N PHE A 22 14.62 -23.36 -5.54
CA PHE A 22 15.55 -23.09 -4.46
C PHE A 22 16.47 -24.29 -4.29
N LYS A 23 17.76 -24.05 -4.12
CA LYS A 23 18.74 -25.09 -3.81
C LYS A 23 19.07 -24.98 -2.33
N ILE A 24 18.75 -26.03 -1.58
CA ILE A 24 18.98 -26.14 -0.14
C ILE A 24 20.29 -26.90 0.07
N TYR A 25 21.16 -26.31 0.89
CA TYR A 25 22.44 -26.87 1.28
C TYR A 25 22.41 -27.21 2.75
N GLU A 26 22.62 -28.47 3.09
CA GLU A 26 22.84 -28.87 4.48
C GLU A 26 24.33 -28.83 4.79
N ILE A 27 24.70 -28.06 5.80
CA ILE A 27 26.09 -27.77 6.13
C ILE A 27 26.39 -28.24 7.55
N ASP A 28 27.48 -29.01 7.67
CA ASP A 28 28.05 -29.47 8.93
C ASP A 28 29.45 -28.86 9.10
N GLY A 29 29.54 -27.89 10.00
CA GLY A 29 30.75 -27.07 10.20
C GLY A 29 31.06 -26.18 8.99
N GLN A 30 31.95 -26.64 8.12
CA GLN A 30 32.43 -25.91 6.93
C GLN A 30 32.24 -26.70 5.62
N ASN A 31 31.63 -27.90 5.68
CA ASN A 31 31.42 -28.74 4.51
C ASN A 31 29.94 -28.90 4.20
N ILE A 32 29.61 -28.85 2.91
CA ILE A 32 28.28 -29.18 2.40
C ILE A 32 28.12 -30.70 2.46
N VAL A 33 27.15 -31.18 3.24
CA VAL A 33 26.88 -32.60 3.48
C VAL A 33 25.81 -33.13 2.54
N ASP A 34 24.79 -32.31 2.26
CA ASP A 34 23.72 -32.65 1.33
C ASP A 34 23.27 -31.43 0.53
N THR A 35 22.73 -31.68 -0.66
CA THR A 35 22.22 -30.62 -1.53
C THR A 35 20.96 -31.08 -2.23
N LYS A 36 19.88 -30.33 -2.04
CA LYS A 36 18.57 -30.66 -2.57
C LYS A 36 17.95 -29.47 -3.28
N ILE A 37 17.48 -29.69 -4.50
CA ILE A 37 16.71 -28.69 -5.24
C ILE A 37 15.22 -28.91 -4.95
N ILE A 38 14.53 -27.84 -4.62
CA ILE A 38 13.09 -27.81 -4.35
C ILE A 38 12.43 -26.79 -5.27
N GLU A 39 11.24 -27.12 -5.76
CA GLU A 39 10.41 -26.19 -6.51
C GLU A 39 9.48 -25.44 -5.55
N ALA A 40 9.39 -24.13 -5.70
CA ALA A 40 8.49 -23.30 -4.92
C ALA A 40 7.03 -23.59 -5.32
N GLN A 41 6.24 -24.07 -4.36
CA GLN A 41 4.81 -24.29 -4.54
C GLN A 41 4.03 -23.06 -4.07
N GLY A 42 3.87 -22.08 -4.97
CA GLY A 42 3.09 -20.87 -4.72
C GLY A 42 3.69 -19.63 -5.38
N SER A 43 2.84 -18.66 -5.71
CA SER A 43 3.26 -17.34 -6.20
C SER A 43 3.13 -16.30 -5.09
N GLY A 44 4.22 -15.59 -4.79
CA GLY A 44 4.23 -14.49 -3.84
C GLY A 44 5.16 -14.72 -2.63
N HIS A 45 5.57 -13.62 -2.01
CA HIS A 45 6.60 -13.58 -0.96
C HIS A 45 6.21 -14.35 0.31
N SER A 46 4.91 -14.41 0.64
CA SER A 46 4.41 -15.13 1.83
C SER A 46 4.50 -16.65 1.70
N ALA A 47 4.22 -17.20 0.52
CA ALA A 47 4.28 -18.66 0.30
C ALA A 47 5.72 -19.19 0.34
N LEU A 48 6.65 -18.40 -0.20
CA LEU A 48 8.08 -18.71 -0.18
C LEU A 48 8.66 -18.67 1.25
N ALA A 49 8.28 -17.68 2.05
CA ALA A 49 8.73 -17.57 3.44
C ALA A 49 8.25 -18.76 4.29
N THR A 50 6.99 -19.14 4.21
CA THR A 50 6.45 -20.32 4.91
C THR A 50 7.16 -21.61 4.51
N MET A 51 7.45 -21.79 3.22
CA MET A 51 8.16 -22.98 2.73
C MET A 51 9.59 -23.08 3.27
N LEU A 52 10.29 -21.95 3.39
CA LEU A 52 11.64 -21.91 3.95
C LEU A 52 11.64 -22.19 5.46
N ASP A 53 10.62 -21.74 6.17
CA ASP A 53 10.40 -22.04 7.60
C ASP A 53 10.08 -23.53 7.83
N ASP A 54 9.22 -24.13 7.02
CA ASP A 54 8.90 -25.57 7.09
C ASP A 54 10.16 -26.46 6.91
N ILE A 55 11.14 -25.98 6.15
CA ILE A 55 12.42 -26.67 5.89
C ILE A 55 13.44 -26.40 7.00
N ASN A 56 13.17 -25.41 7.86
CA ASN A 56 14.00 -24.93 8.95
C ASN A 56 15.37 -24.43 8.44
N VAL A 57 15.31 -23.47 7.50
CA VAL A 57 16.48 -22.85 6.89
C VAL A 57 17.01 -21.74 7.81
N ASP A 58 18.31 -21.75 8.09
CA ASP A 58 18.96 -20.75 8.95
C ASP A 58 19.33 -19.47 8.17
N ALA A 59 19.71 -19.60 6.89
CA ALA A 59 20.12 -18.49 6.04
C ALA A 59 19.62 -18.61 4.59
N LEU A 60 19.30 -17.48 3.96
CA LEU A 60 18.88 -17.37 2.58
C LEU A 60 19.84 -16.48 1.79
N ILE A 61 20.37 -16.99 0.67
CA ILE A 61 21.17 -16.23 -0.30
C ILE A 61 20.33 -15.98 -1.54
N CYS A 62 20.23 -14.72 -1.95
CA CYS A 62 19.50 -14.32 -3.16
C CYS A 62 20.15 -13.10 -3.84
N GLY A 63 19.77 -12.86 -5.10
CA GLY A 63 20.13 -11.62 -5.79
C GLY A 63 19.29 -10.45 -5.28
N GLY A 64 18.15 -10.20 -5.92
CA GLY A 64 17.21 -9.16 -5.51
C GLY A 64 16.10 -9.68 -4.61
N ILE A 65 15.90 -9.00 -3.48
CA ILE A 65 14.77 -9.20 -2.57
C ILE A 65 14.04 -7.88 -2.34
N GLY A 66 12.70 -7.92 -2.35
CA GLY A 66 11.86 -6.76 -2.02
C GLY A 66 11.69 -6.59 -0.51
N ASN A 67 11.37 -5.35 -0.08
CA ASN A 67 11.17 -4.99 1.35
C ASN A 67 10.25 -5.97 2.09
N GLY A 68 9.06 -6.25 1.53
CA GLY A 68 8.08 -7.12 2.20
C GLY A 68 8.53 -8.57 2.38
N ALA A 69 9.44 -9.06 1.54
CA ALA A 69 9.99 -10.41 1.67
C ALA A 69 11.13 -10.47 2.68
N MET A 70 11.99 -9.45 2.69
CA MET A 70 13.07 -9.34 3.67
C MET A 70 12.50 -9.27 5.10
N GLU A 71 11.50 -8.42 5.34
CA GLU A 71 10.88 -8.29 6.66
C GLU A 71 10.24 -9.59 7.14
N ALA A 72 9.53 -10.31 6.25
CA ALA A 72 8.92 -11.60 6.58
C ALA A 72 9.97 -12.65 7.00
N LEU A 73 11.07 -12.75 6.26
CA LEU A 73 12.13 -13.72 6.56
C LEU A 73 12.90 -13.36 7.83
N VAL A 74 13.16 -12.07 8.06
CA VAL A 74 13.81 -11.58 9.29
C VAL A 74 12.91 -11.81 10.51
N GLN A 75 11.59 -11.62 10.39
CA GLN A 75 10.64 -11.94 11.46
C GLN A 75 10.61 -13.43 11.82
N MET A 76 10.88 -14.30 10.84
CA MET A 76 11.00 -15.75 11.04
C MET A 76 12.37 -16.18 11.56
N GLY A 77 13.32 -15.25 11.69
CA GLY A 77 14.66 -15.52 12.21
C GLY A 77 15.63 -16.10 11.17
N ILE A 78 15.31 -15.99 9.88
CA ILE A 78 16.17 -16.43 8.77
C ILE A 78 17.11 -15.29 8.40
N GLU A 79 18.41 -15.54 8.37
CA GLU A 79 19.40 -14.55 7.95
C GLU A 79 19.38 -14.38 6.43
N VAL A 80 19.14 -13.16 5.93
CA VAL A 80 19.03 -12.91 4.48
C VAL A 80 20.27 -12.18 3.95
N CYS A 81 20.94 -12.83 3.01
CA CYS A 81 22.02 -12.28 2.21
C CYS A 81 21.52 -11.96 0.80
N SER A 82 21.33 -10.68 0.53
CA SER A 82 20.89 -10.16 -0.77
C SER A 82 22.03 -9.45 -1.51
N GLY A 83 21.85 -9.28 -2.82
CA GLY A 83 22.81 -8.67 -3.74
C GLY A 83 23.80 -9.65 -4.35
N VAL A 84 23.55 -10.96 -4.22
CA VAL A 84 24.49 -11.99 -4.68
C VAL A 84 24.15 -12.43 -6.10
N SER A 85 25.15 -12.46 -6.97
CA SER A 85 25.02 -12.89 -8.35
C SER A 85 26.17 -13.83 -8.71
N GLY A 86 25.94 -14.78 -9.62
CA GLY A 86 26.91 -15.80 -10.00
C GLY A 86 26.44 -17.21 -9.67
N ASP A 87 27.38 -18.11 -9.42
CA ASP A 87 27.12 -19.53 -9.16
C ASP A 87 26.64 -19.76 -7.72
N ALA A 88 25.64 -20.64 -7.56
CA ALA A 88 25.05 -20.92 -6.26
C ALA A 88 26.01 -21.63 -5.29
N ASP A 89 26.88 -22.51 -5.80
CA ASP A 89 27.84 -23.26 -4.98
C ASP A 89 28.98 -22.34 -4.50
N GLU A 90 29.42 -21.41 -5.35
CA GLU A 90 30.45 -20.42 -5.02
C GLU A 90 29.96 -19.44 -3.94
N ALA A 91 28.73 -18.92 -4.06
CA ALA A 91 28.17 -18.02 -3.07
C ALA A 91 27.99 -18.66 -1.68
N VAL A 92 27.63 -19.94 -1.61
CA VAL A 92 27.55 -20.67 -0.32
C VAL A 92 28.95 -20.80 0.29
N ALA A 93 29.97 -21.08 -0.52
CA ALA A 93 31.34 -21.15 -0.04
C ALA A 93 31.83 -19.79 0.47
N GLU A 94 31.49 -18.69 -0.20
CA GLU A 94 31.79 -17.32 0.24
C GLU A 94 31.07 -16.94 1.54
N TYR A 95 29.80 -17.33 1.67
CA TYR A 95 29.03 -17.13 2.90
C TYR A 95 29.65 -17.90 4.08
N LEU A 96 30.07 -19.15 3.87
CA LEU A 96 30.77 -19.93 4.91
C LEU A 96 32.14 -19.36 5.31
N ASN A 97 32.81 -18.67 4.38
CA ASN A 97 34.07 -17.97 4.65
C ASN A 97 33.85 -16.60 5.31
N GLY A 98 32.59 -16.16 5.48
CA GLY A 98 32.24 -14.87 6.08
C GLY A 98 32.62 -13.66 5.23
N SER A 99 32.83 -13.83 3.92
CA SER A 99 33.17 -12.73 3.00
C SER A 99 31.95 -12.14 2.29
N LEU A 100 30.76 -12.68 2.54
CA LEU A 100 29.52 -12.26 1.89
C LEU A 100 28.86 -11.15 2.71
N GLU A 101 29.00 -9.91 2.27
CA GLU A 101 28.29 -8.76 2.87
C GLU A 101 26.91 -8.61 2.20
N SER A 102 25.84 -8.65 3.03
CA SER A 102 24.47 -8.42 2.54
C SER A 102 24.32 -6.99 2.06
N GLN A 103 23.87 -6.80 0.81
CA GLN A 103 23.63 -5.46 0.25
C GLN A 103 22.30 -4.84 0.70
N GLY A 104 21.53 -5.53 1.55
CA GLY A 104 20.22 -5.04 1.97
C GLY A 104 19.18 -5.15 0.86
N VAL A 105 18.08 -4.40 0.96
CA VAL A 105 17.04 -4.40 -0.08
C VAL A 105 17.61 -3.81 -1.36
N ASN A 106 17.84 -4.69 -2.34
CA ASN A 106 18.48 -4.35 -3.61
C ASN A 106 17.49 -4.43 -4.79
N CYS A 107 16.21 -4.19 -4.51
CA CYS A 107 15.27 -3.88 -5.57
C CYS A 107 15.41 -2.39 -5.93
N ASP A 108 16.44 -2.08 -6.71
CA ASP A 108 16.50 -0.85 -7.48
C ASP A 108 15.35 -0.87 -8.48
N HIS A 109 14.32 -0.09 -8.18
CA HIS A 109 13.38 0.38 -9.18
C HIS A 109 14.21 1.22 -10.16
N HIS A 110 14.69 0.62 -11.26
CA HIS A 110 15.42 1.36 -12.29
C HIS A 110 14.50 2.40 -12.94
N ASN A 111 14.59 3.61 -12.41
CA ASN A 111 14.45 4.87 -13.13
C ASN A 111 15.36 4.83 -14.36
N ASN A 112 14.79 4.59 -15.55
CA ASN A 112 15.26 5.26 -16.75
C ASN A 112 14.46 6.55 -16.85
N GLY A 113 15.13 7.65 -16.51
CA GLY A 113 14.52 8.95 -16.37
C GLY A 113 13.90 9.46 -17.66
N GLU A 114 12.62 9.82 -17.57
CA GLU A 114 12.22 11.17 -17.90
C GLU A 114 11.46 11.75 -16.70
N GLU A 115 11.95 12.89 -16.25
CA GLU A 115 11.40 13.68 -15.16
C GLU A 115 9.99 14.16 -15.52
N HIS A 116 8.97 13.76 -14.76
CA HIS A 116 7.76 14.57 -14.65
C HIS A 116 7.72 15.26 -13.30
N SER A 117 8.47 16.36 -13.29
CA SER A 117 8.18 17.56 -12.52
C SER A 117 6.70 17.91 -12.61
N CYS A 118 6.08 18.05 -11.44
CA CYS A 118 4.81 18.73 -11.26
C CYS A 118 4.95 20.19 -11.73
N GLY A 119 4.62 20.44 -13.00
CA GLY A 119 4.64 21.75 -13.63
C GLY A 119 3.27 22.11 -14.21
N HIS A 120 2.58 23.00 -13.49
CA HIS A 120 1.77 24.11 -14.00
C HIS A 120 1.05 23.93 -15.36
N CYS A 121 -0.28 23.97 -15.34
CA CYS A 121 -1.11 24.24 -16.50
C CYS A 121 -0.75 25.60 -17.15
N GLY A 122 0.00 25.55 -18.24
CA GLY A 122 0.36 26.70 -19.06
C GLY A 122 0.32 26.29 -20.53
N SER A 123 -0.39 27.08 -21.30
CA SER A 123 -0.59 26.93 -22.74
C SER A 123 0.71 26.83 -23.53
N ASP A 124 0.67 26.08 -24.63
CA ASP A 124 1.05 26.55 -25.98
C ASP A 124 1.48 25.35 -26.85
N GLU A 125 0.60 25.01 -27.79
CA GLU A 125 0.86 24.78 -29.21
C GLU A 125 2.29 24.31 -29.58
N GLU A 126 2.45 23.02 -29.90
CA GLU A 126 2.91 22.48 -31.19
C GLU A 126 3.47 21.05 -31.05
N ALA A 127 2.76 20.13 -31.71
CA ALA A 127 3.26 18.93 -32.39
C ALA A 127 4.08 17.86 -31.62
N CYS A 128 3.36 16.86 -31.08
CA CYS A 128 3.83 15.46 -31.04
C CYS A 128 2.83 14.59 -31.80
N GLY A 129 3.25 14.08 -32.97
CA GLY A 129 2.40 13.42 -33.95
C GLY A 129 1.80 12.10 -33.47
N CYS A 130 0.47 12.01 -33.47
CA CYS A 130 -0.25 10.76 -33.38
C CYS A 130 -0.15 9.99 -34.71
N GLY A 131 0.71 8.98 -34.74
CA GLY A 131 0.75 7.98 -35.79
C GLY A 131 -0.29 6.89 -35.56
N SER A 132 -1.39 6.95 -36.31
CA SER A 132 -2.28 5.85 -36.68
C SER A 132 -3.25 5.29 -35.63
N CYS A 133 -4.37 5.99 -35.44
CA CYS A 133 -5.66 5.33 -35.20
C CYS A 133 -6.10 4.60 -36.48
N GLY A 134 -6.16 3.27 -36.42
CA GLY A 134 -6.85 2.44 -37.40
C GLY A 134 -8.19 2.04 -36.82
N ASP A 135 -9.26 2.49 -37.47
CA ASP A 135 -10.66 2.17 -37.18
C ASP A 135 -10.99 0.68 -37.40
N ASP A 136 -12.12 0.30 -36.80
CA ASP A 136 -12.94 -0.90 -37.05
C ASP A 136 -12.60 -2.15 -36.23
N ASP A 137 -13.07 -2.16 -34.97
CA ASP A 137 -13.85 -3.26 -34.39
C ASP A 137 -14.36 -2.84 -33.00
N GLY A 138 -15.68 -2.72 -32.84
CA GLY A 138 -16.33 -2.21 -31.64
C GLY A 138 -16.13 -3.08 -30.39
N HIS A 139 -15.05 -2.86 -29.65
CA HIS A 139 -14.84 -3.37 -28.29
C HIS A 139 -14.49 -2.19 -27.37
N GLY A 140 -15.37 -1.93 -26.39
CA GLY A 140 -15.18 -0.89 -25.38
C GLY A 140 -13.89 -1.13 -24.60
N CYS A 141 -13.15 -0.05 -24.32
CA CYS A 141 -12.00 -0.08 -23.43
C CYS A 141 -12.49 -0.30 -22.00
N GLY A 142 -12.70 -1.58 -21.64
CA GLY A 142 -12.83 -2.02 -20.25
C GLY A 142 -11.44 -2.22 -19.65
N GLY A 143 -11.24 -1.66 -18.46
CA GLY A 143 -10.31 -2.17 -17.45
C GLY A 143 -8.82 -2.11 -17.77
N CYS A 144 -8.18 -1.01 -17.36
CA CYS A 144 -6.74 -1.02 -17.10
C CYS A 144 -6.47 -1.80 -15.79
N SER A 145 -6.54 -3.12 -15.84
CA SER A 145 -6.08 -4.03 -14.79
C SER A 145 -4.59 -4.31 -15.00
N GLY A 146 -3.74 -3.42 -14.50
CA GLY A 146 -2.30 -3.46 -14.83
C GLY A 146 -1.31 -3.06 -13.74
N CYS A 147 -1.74 -2.76 -12.51
CA CYS A 147 -0.82 -2.56 -11.37
C CYS A 147 -1.38 -3.28 -10.13
N GLY A 148 -0.83 -4.47 -9.87
CA GLY A 148 -1.30 -5.46 -8.90
C GLY A 148 -1.02 -5.13 -7.43
N GLY A 149 -1.70 -4.13 -6.90
CA GLY A 149 -2.22 -4.19 -5.53
C GLY A 149 -3.69 -4.58 -5.65
N SER A 150 -4.01 -5.87 -5.73
CA SER A 150 -5.41 -6.31 -5.66
C SER A 150 -5.87 -6.10 -4.22
N TYR A 151 -6.30 -4.88 -3.89
CA TYR A 151 -7.11 -4.65 -2.69
C TYR A 151 -8.35 -5.52 -2.87
N THR A 152 -8.34 -6.70 -2.25
CA THR A 152 -9.50 -7.57 -2.19
C THR A 152 -10.38 -7.02 -1.09
N PRO A 153 -11.54 -6.44 -1.42
CA PRO A 153 -12.45 -5.94 -0.40
C PRO A 153 -12.87 -7.12 0.50
N PRO A 154 -13.06 -6.90 1.82
CA PRO A 154 -13.46 -7.95 2.75
C PRO A 154 -14.95 -8.34 2.61
N PHE A 155 -15.58 -8.02 1.48
CA PHE A 155 -16.98 -8.27 1.17
C PHE A 155 -17.14 -8.60 -0.31
N ASP A 156 -18.13 -9.44 -0.60
CA ASP A 156 -18.54 -9.79 -1.95
C ASP A 156 -19.83 -9.06 -2.32
N GLY A 157 -20.04 -8.80 -3.61
CA GLY A 157 -21.29 -8.23 -4.11
C GLY A 157 -21.33 -8.10 -5.64
N PRO A 158 -22.53 -8.02 -6.23
CA PRO A 158 -22.71 -7.91 -7.69
C PRO A 158 -22.03 -6.69 -8.32
N ASN A 159 -21.74 -5.65 -7.53
CA ASN A 159 -21.11 -4.41 -8.01
C ASN A 159 -19.61 -4.32 -7.69
N VAL A 160 -19.04 -5.28 -6.96
CA VAL A 160 -17.61 -5.27 -6.62
C VAL A 160 -16.76 -5.33 -7.90
N GLY A 161 -15.79 -4.43 -8.02
CA GLY A 161 -14.93 -4.28 -9.19
C GLY A 161 -15.55 -3.54 -10.37
N LYS A 162 -16.81 -3.08 -10.25
CA LYS A 162 -17.51 -2.31 -11.28
C LYS A 162 -17.46 -0.81 -11.01
N THR A 163 -17.52 -0.02 -12.07
CA THR A 163 -17.66 1.44 -11.96
C THR A 163 -19.10 1.76 -11.62
N CYS A 164 -19.32 2.37 -10.46
CA CYS A 164 -20.63 2.74 -9.96
C CYS A 164 -20.77 4.27 -9.93
N ARG A 165 -21.92 4.77 -10.37
CA ARG A 165 -22.28 6.19 -10.26
C ARG A 165 -23.40 6.31 -9.24
N VAL A 166 -23.15 7.06 -8.17
CA VAL A 166 -24.08 7.19 -7.06
C VAL A 166 -24.37 8.66 -6.74
N HIS A 167 -25.61 8.94 -6.39
CA HIS A 167 -25.90 10.10 -5.57
C HIS A 167 -25.85 9.69 -4.10
N TYR A 168 -25.25 10.55 -3.28
CA TYR A 168 -25.29 10.39 -1.84
C TYR A 168 -25.53 11.71 -1.11
N LYS A 169 -26.03 11.57 0.11
CA LYS A 169 -26.10 12.61 1.13
C LYS A 169 -25.55 12.06 2.44
N GLY A 170 -24.50 12.69 2.96
CA GLY A 170 -23.84 12.36 4.21
C GLY A 170 -24.25 13.31 5.34
N THR A 171 -24.73 12.77 6.46
CA THR A 171 -25.12 13.52 7.66
C THR A 171 -24.57 12.87 8.93
N PHE A 172 -24.22 13.68 9.92
CA PHE A 172 -23.94 13.20 11.28
C PHE A 172 -25.22 12.77 12.00
N ASN A 173 -25.10 12.09 13.16
CA ASN A 173 -26.25 11.65 13.97
C ASN A 173 -27.13 12.79 14.50
N ASP A 174 -26.60 14.01 14.57
CA ASP A 174 -27.37 15.21 14.94
C ASP A 174 -28.21 15.77 13.76
N GLY A 175 -28.09 15.16 12.57
CA GLY A 175 -28.75 15.59 11.34
C GLY A 175 -27.98 16.65 10.55
N THR A 176 -26.83 17.11 11.03
CA THR A 176 -25.98 18.07 10.33
C THR A 176 -25.40 17.42 9.08
N GLN A 177 -25.63 18.02 7.91
CA GLN A 177 -25.06 17.57 6.65
C GLN A 177 -23.59 17.99 6.55
N PHE A 178 -22.69 17.05 6.27
CA PHE A 178 -21.28 17.34 6.02
C PHE A 178 -20.93 17.29 4.54
N ASP A 179 -21.63 16.46 3.75
CA ASP A 179 -21.36 16.32 2.33
C ASP A 179 -22.61 15.84 1.57
N SER A 180 -22.75 16.25 0.31
CA SER A 180 -23.87 15.91 -0.56
C SER A 180 -23.46 16.03 -2.02
N SER A 181 -23.58 14.92 -2.76
CA SER A 181 -23.41 14.95 -4.22
C SER A 181 -24.51 15.75 -4.92
N TYR A 182 -25.71 15.84 -4.34
CA TYR A 182 -26.82 16.62 -4.90
C TYR A 182 -26.50 18.11 -4.94
N ASP A 183 -25.71 18.59 -3.97
CA ASP A 183 -25.32 20.00 -3.88
C ASP A 183 -24.30 20.35 -4.97
N ARG A 184 -23.50 19.36 -5.40
CA ARG A 184 -22.57 19.49 -6.54
C ARG A 184 -23.26 19.32 -7.90
N GLY A 185 -24.45 18.72 -7.93
CA GLY A 185 -25.24 18.51 -9.15
C GLY A 185 -24.76 17.37 -10.04
N GLU A 186 -23.73 16.63 -9.63
CA GLU A 186 -23.19 15.49 -10.38
C GLU A 186 -23.03 14.26 -9.49
N PRO A 187 -23.34 13.04 -10.00
CA PRO A 187 -23.15 11.81 -9.25
C PRO A 187 -21.67 11.53 -9.04
N LEU A 188 -21.35 10.92 -7.90
CA LEU A 188 -20.00 10.44 -7.61
C LEU A 188 -19.76 9.15 -8.40
N GLU A 189 -18.70 9.13 -9.21
CA GLU A 189 -18.23 7.96 -9.92
C GLU A 189 -17.02 7.35 -9.21
N PHE A 190 -17.09 6.06 -8.89
CA PHE A 190 -16.01 5.33 -8.24
C PHE A 190 -16.07 3.84 -8.58
N VAL A 191 -14.97 3.12 -8.38
CA VAL A 191 -14.93 1.66 -8.53
C VAL A 191 -15.24 1.01 -7.19
N CYS A 192 -16.35 0.28 -7.11
CA CYS A 192 -16.81 -0.32 -5.87
C CYS A 192 -15.85 -1.43 -5.40
N GLY A 193 -15.38 -1.34 -4.15
CA GLY A 193 -14.47 -2.31 -3.57
C GLY A 193 -13.01 -2.12 -4.00
N ALA A 194 -12.67 -1.00 -4.64
CA ALA A 194 -11.27 -0.64 -4.93
C ALA A 194 -10.57 0.09 -3.77
N GLY A 195 -11.27 0.33 -2.65
CA GLY A 195 -10.73 1.09 -1.51
C GLY A 195 -10.67 2.60 -1.75
N MET A 196 -11.38 3.09 -2.78
CA MET A 196 -11.49 4.51 -3.11
C MET A 196 -12.46 5.25 -2.18
N MET A 197 -13.39 4.52 -1.57
CA MET A 197 -14.37 5.03 -0.61
C MET A 197 -14.22 4.31 0.73
N ILE A 198 -14.83 4.88 1.77
CA ILE A 198 -14.88 4.24 3.09
C ILE A 198 -15.54 2.86 3.01
N LEU A 199 -15.04 1.94 3.84
CA LEU A 199 -15.38 0.51 3.78
C LEU A 199 -16.89 0.24 3.81
N GLY A 200 -17.59 0.93 4.72
CA GLY A 200 -19.03 0.79 4.88
C GLY A 200 -19.84 1.30 3.70
N PHE A 201 -19.33 2.32 2.99
CA PHE A 201 -19.95 2.86 1.78
C PHE A 201 -19.78 1.89 0.61
N ASP A 202 -18.57 1.37 0.39
CA ASP A 202 -18.33 0.37 -0.65
C ASP A 202 -19.19 -0.88 -0.41
N ARG A 203 -19.24 -1.37 0.83
CA ARG A 203 -20.05 -2.55 1.20
C ARG A 203 -21.54 -2.31 0.96
N ALA A 204 -22.03 -1.10 1.23
CA ALA A 204 -23.42 -0.73 0.98
C ALA A 204 -23.75 -0.79 -0.50
N VAL A 205 -22.92 -0.16 -1.34
CA VAL A 205 -23.13 -0.12 -2.80
C VAL A 205 -22.90 -1.48 -3.46
N ALA A 206 -22.02 -2.31 -2.90
CA ALA A 206 -21.73 -3.66 -3.40
C ALA A 206 -22.99 -4.52 -3.58
N ALA A 207 -23.99 -4.36 -2.70
CA ALA A 207 -25.23 -5.14 -2.67
C ALA A 207 -26.46 -4.45 -3.31
N MET A 208 -26.33 -3.21 -3.80
CA MET A 208 -27.43 -2.45 -4.38
C MET A 208 -27.75 -2.85 -5.82
N ASN A 209 -29.00 -2.65 -6.24
CA ASN A 209 -29.37 -2.65 -7.66
C ASN A 209 -29.43 -1.22 -8.19
N VAL A 210 -29.25 -1.06 -9.50
CA VAL A 210 -29.41 0.23 -10.16
C VAL A 210 -30.84 0.76 -9.94
N GLY A 211 -30.96 1.99 -9.44
CA GLY A 211 -32.19 2.66 -9.03
C GLY A 211 -32.54 2.49 -7.55
N ASP A 212 -31.81 1.66 -6.79
CA ASP A 212 -32.05 1.51 -5.36
C ASP A 212 -31.60 2.76 -4.60
N VAL A 213 -32.37 3.10 -3.56
CA VAL A 213 -32.03 4.12 -2.57
C VAL A 213 -32.02 3.47 -1.20
N ILE A 214 -30.86 3.51 -0.53
CA ILE A 214 -30.69 2.94 0.80
C ILE A 214 -30.18 4.00 1.77
N ASP A 215 -30.55 3.86 3.03
CA ASP A 215 -30.00 4.63 4.14
C ASP A 215 -29.10 3.69 4.95
N VAL A 216 -27.82 4.05 5.08
CA VAL A 216 -26.83 3.28 5.83
C VAL A 216 -26.26 4.11 6.95
N HIS A 217 -26.12 3.46 8.10
CA HIS A 217 -25.48 4.01 9.28
C HIS A 217 -24.14 3.33 9.46
N LEU A 218 -23.05 4.10 9.42
CA LEU A 218 -21.68 3.61 9.46
C LEU A 218 -21.05 3.98 10.80
N MET A 219 -20.58 2.95 11.50
CA MET A 219 -19.74 3.12 12.69
C MET A 219 -18.36 3.68 12.28
N PRO A 220 -17.61 4.33 13.20
CA PRO A 220 -16.31 4.90 12.88
C PRO A 220 -15.34 3.89 12.25
N SER A 221 -15.31 2.66 12.77
CA SER A 221 -14.54 1.52 12.22
C SER A 221 -14.85 1.15 10.76
N GLU A 222 -16.04 1.52 10.25
CA GLU A 222 -16.46 1.28 8.86
C GLU A 222 -16.39 2.56 8.01
N ALA A 223 -16.01 3.69 8.62
CA ALA A 223 -15.93 5.01 8.01
C ALA A 223 -14.48 5.53 8.00
N TYR A 224 -14.18 6.49 8.88
CA TYR A 224 -12.88 7.16 8.97
C TYR A 224 -12.00 6.66 10.12
N GLY A 225 -12.31 5.48 10.66
CA GLY A 225 -11.60 4.88 11.78
C GLY A 225 -12.05 5.44 13.14
N GLU A 226 -11.58 4.79 14.20
CA GLU A 226 -11.67 5.30 15.57
C GLU A 226 -10.70 6.48 15.75
N VAL A 227 -10.92 7.30 16.78
CA VAL A 227 -9.91 8.29 17.16
C VAL A 227 -8.69 7.54 17.67
N GLU A 228 -7.56 7.70 16.99
CA GLU A 228 -6.29 7.14 17.40
C GLU A 228 -5.64 8.03 18.47
N PRO A 229 -5.39 7.51 19.69
CA PRO A 229 -4.72 8.27 20.73
C PRO A 229 -3.28 8.65 20.34
N GLU A 230 -2.62 7.84 19.52
CA GLU A 230 -1.25 8.08 19.03
C GLU A 230 -1.18 9.17 17.96
N ALA A 231 -2.31 9.52 17.34
CA ALA A 231 -2.42 10.66 16.45
C ALA A 231 -2.57 12.00 17.21
N PHE A 232 -2.66 11.98 18.55
CA PHE A 232 -2.45 13.18 19.36
C PHE A 232 -0.96 13.42 19.56
N ILE A 233 -0.47 14.49 18.96
CA ILE A 233 0.93 14.89 19.01
C ILE A 233 1.06 16.05 19.99
N THR A 234 1.67 15.80 21.14
CA THR A 234 2.02 16.86 22.09
C THR A 234 3.40 17.39 21.77
N VAL A 235 3.48 18.69 21.47
CA VAL A 235 4.72 19.38 21.13
C VAL A 235 4.94 20.53 22.14
N PRO A 236 6.13 20.65 22.73
CA PRO A 236 6.48 21.79 23.55
C PRO A 236 6.43 23.10 22.74
N VAL A 237 5.88 24.16 23.32
CA VAL A 237 5.77 25.49 22.67
C VAL A 237 7.13 25.99 22.16
N LYS A 238 8.22 25.61 22.84
CA LYS A 238 9.60 25.96 22.47
C LYS A 238 10.04 25.39 21.12
N GLU A 239 9.49 24.26 20.68
CA GLU A 239 9.87 23.60 19.43
C GLU A 239 9.08 24.14 18.23
N LEU A 240 7.87 24.64 18.46
CA LEU A 240 7.01 25.22 17.43
C LEU A 240 7.45 26.62 16.98
N GLY A 241 8.31 27.29 17.75
CA GLY A 241 8.86 28.60 17.39
C GLY A 241 7.82 29.72 17.44
N SER A 242 7.84 30.61 16.43
CA SER A 242 7.02 31.83 16.37
C SER A 242 5.63 31.56 15.76
N GLY A 243 4.57 32.12 16.34
CA GLY A 243 3.18 31.97 15.85
C GLY A 243 2.28 31.12 16.76
N VAL A 244 2.83 30.64 17.87
CA VAL A 244 2.13 29.82 18.87
C VAL A 244 1.24 30.64 19.78
N GLU A 245 1.61 31.90 20.03
CA GLU A 245 0.92 32.81 20.96
C GLU A 245 -0.50 33.21 20.51
N ASP A 246 -0.80 33.06 19.22
CA ASP A 246 -2.11 33.37 18.63
C ASP A 246 -2.99 32.13 18.39
N LEU A 247 -2.48 30.91 18.68
CA LEU A 247 -3.22 29.68 18.46
C LEU A 247 -4.36 29.52 19.46
N LYS A 248 -5.51 29.09 18.97
CA LYS A 248 -6.69 28.77 19.77
C LYS A 248 -7.01 27.29 19.66
N VAL A 249 -7.67 26.78 20.70
CA VAL A 249 -8.28 25.44 20.63
C VAL A 249 -9.20 25.42 19.41
N ASP A 250 -9.10 24.33 18.63
CA ASP A 250 -9.82 24.10 17.39
C ASP A 250 -9.23 24.76 16.12
N ASP A 251 -8.15 25.54 16.23
CA ASP A 251 -7.48 26.08 15.04
C ASP A 251 -6.85 24.96 14.20
N LYS A 252 -6.92 25.10 12.87
CA LYS A 252 -6.25 24.21 11.91
C LYS A 252 -4.85 24.75 11.61
N VAL A 253 -3.84 23.93 11.88
CA VAL A 253 -2.43 24.26 11.64
C VAL A 253 -1.81 23.29 10.65
N TYR A 254 -0.79 23.75 9.94
CA TYR A 254 0.05 22.90 9.09
C TYR A 254 1.34 22.59 9.84
N LEU A 255 1.52 21.33 10.21
CA LEU A 255 2.74 20.84 10.84
C LEU A 255 3.57 20.07 9.81
N GLN A 256 4.88 19.97 10.04
CA GLN A 256 5.75 19.12 9.23
C GLN A 256 6.12 17.88 10.02
N ASN A 257 6.02 16.71 9.40
CA ASN A 257 6.53 15.47 10.00
C ASN A 257 8.07 15.44 9.95
N ALA A 258 8.70 14.42 10.55
CA ALA A 258 10.15 14.25 10.53
C ALA A 258 10.78 14.13 9.13
N LEU A 259 9.96 13.82 8.11
CA LEU A 259 10.34 13.74 6.70
C LEU A 259 10.14 15.08 5.97
N GLY A 260 9.72 16.14 6.67
CA GLY A 260 9.46 17.47 6.11
C GLY A 260 8.15 17.59 5.33
N GLN A 261 7.30 16.56 5.33
CA GLN A 261 6.01 16.61 4.65
C GLN A 261 5.00 17.38 5.50
N PRO A 262 4.31 18.38 4.92
CA PRO A 262 3.27 19.12 5.63
C PRO A 262 2.03 18.22 5.80
N PHE A 263 1.48 18.18 7.02
CA PHE A 263 0.18 17.60 7.33
C PHE A 263 -0.65 18.62 8.09
N VAL A 264 -1.97 18.57 7.89
CA VAL A 264 -2.90 19.42 8.63
C VAL A 264 -3.26 18.73 9.94
N ALA A 265 -3.20 19.48 11.03
CA ALA A 265 -3.62 19.03 12.35
C ALA A 265 -4.49 20.10 13.02
N ARG A 266 -5.36 19.69 13.93
CA ARG A 266 -6.24 20.58 14.69
C ARG A 266 -5.69 20.75 16.10
N VAL A 267 -5.74 21.96 16.65
CA VAL A 267 -5.28 22.16 18.04
C VAL A 267 -6.31 21.59 19.01
N ALA A 268 -5.99 20.46 19.66
CA ALA A 268 -6.86 19.79 20.62
C ALA A 268 -6.84 20.46 21.99
N ALA A 269 -5.65 20.87 22.44
CA ALA A 269 -5.45 21.53 23.71
C ALA A 269 -4.22 22.43 23.67
N LEU A 270 -4.30 23.57 24.38
CA LEU A 270 -3.16 24.44 24.64
C LEU A 270 -2.93 24.56 26.14
N THR A 271 -1.67 24.50 26.54
CA THR A 271 -1.19 24.83 27.87
C THR A 271 -0.06 25.86 27.77
N ASP A 272 0.37 26.41 28.90
CA ASP A 272 1.43 27.44 28.92
C ASP A 272 2.79 26.92 28.40
N ASP A 273 3.04 25.60 28.48
CA ASP A 273 4.32 24.98 28.09
C ASP A 273 4.22 24.04 26.87
N GLU A 274 3.05 23.44 26.61
CA GLU A 274 2.85 22.40 25.59
C GLU A 274 1.53 22.58 24.82
N ILE A 275 1.52 22.18 23.55
CA ILE A 275 0.33 22.13 22.71
C ILE A 275 0.10 20.71 22.22
N THR A 276 -1.15 20.28 22.29
CA THR A 276 -1.57 18.99 21.75
C THR A 276 -2.30 19.21 20.43
N PHE A 277 -1.78 18.62 19.37
CA PHE A 277 -2.38 18.60 18.04
C PHE A 277 -3.04 17.25 17.79
N ASP A 278 -4.24 17.30 17.24
CA ASP A 278 -4.99 16.17 16.77
C ASP A 278 -4.74 16.00 15.26
N ALA A 279 -3.96 14.98 14.91
CA ALA A 279 -3.68 14.59 13.54
C ALA A 279 -4.69 13.57 13.00
N ASN A 280 -5.75 13.23 13.75
CA ASN A 280 -6.81 12.37 13.25
C ASN A 280 -7.58 13.04 12.11
N HIS A 281 -8.18 12.23 11.26
CA HIS A 281 -9.13 12.73 10.27
C HIS A 281 -10.28 13.46 10.97
N GLU A 282 -10.79 14.57 10.41
CA GLU A 282 -11.84 15.41 11.05
C GLU A 282 -13.14 14.63 11.37
N MET A 283 -13.34 13.51 10.67
CA MET A 283 -14.46 12.60 10.80
C MET A 283 -14.13 11.28 11.53
N ALA A 284 -12.89 11.08 11.99
CA ALA A 284 -12.52 9.92 12.79
C ALA A 284 -13.30 9.91 14.12
N GLY A 285 -13.72 8.73 14.56
CA GLY A 285 -14.54 8.55 15.77
C GLY A 285 -15.98 9.02 15.69
N LYS A 286 -16.43 9.56 14.55
CA LYS A 286 -17.83 9.99 14.35
C LYS A 286 -18.61 8.93 13.59
N GLU A 287 -19.82 8.66 14.08
CA GLU A 287 -20.82 7.88 13.35
C GLU A 287 -21.39 8.71 12.20
N LEU A 288 -21.43 8.11 11.01
CA LEU A 288 -21.87 8.78 9.78
C LEU A 288 -23.11 8.08 9.21
N ASN A 289 -24.09 8.88 8.81
CA ASN A 289 -25.26 8.40 8.09
C ASN A 289 -25.14 8.80 6.62
N PHE A 290 -25.32 7.83 5.72
CA PHE A 290 -25.34 8.06 4.29
C PHE A 290 -26.66 7.60 3.71
N LYS A 291 -27.32 8.48 2.96
CA LYS A 291 -28.37 8.10 2.03
C LYS A 291 -27.74 7.96 0.65
N ILE A 292 -27.77 6.76 0.07
CA ILE A 292 -27.09 6.42 -1.17
C ILE A 292 -28.12 5.98 -2.20
N GLU A 293 -28.02 6.52 -3.41
CA GLU A 293 -28.83 6.22 -4.58
C GLU A 293 -27.91 5.74 -5.70
N LEU A 294 -28.06 4.50 -6.14
CA LEU A 294 -27.24 3.95 -7.23
C LEU A 294 -27.87 4.28 -8.58
N VAL A 295 -27.21 5.14 -9.36
CA VAL A 295 -27.74 5.66 -10.62
C VAL A 295 -27.35 4.77 -11.80
N GLU A 296 -26.12 4.27 -11.81
CA GLU A 296 -25.57 3.52 -12.94
C GLU A 296 -24.46 2.58 -12.46
N VAL A 297 -24.31 1.43 -13.13
CA VAL A 297 -23.21 0.47 -12.94
C VAL A 297 -22.70 0.04 -14.31
N GLN A 298 -21.39 0.04 -14.50
CA GLN A 298 -20.70 -0.38 -15.73
C GLN A 298 -19.87 -1.63 -15.52
#